data_AF-A0A1U8AS56-F1
#
_entry.id   AF-A0A1U8AS56-F1
#
_cell.length_a   1.000
_cell.length_b   1.000
_cell.length_c   1.000
_cell.angle_alpha   90.00
_cell.angle_beta   90.00
_cell.angle_gamma   90.00
#
_symmetry.space_group_name_H-M   'P 1'
#
loop_
_entity.id
_entity.type
_entity.pdbx_description
1 polymer ?
#
loop_
_entity_poly.entity_id
_entity_poly.type
_entity_poly.pdbx_seq_one_letter_code
_entity_poly.pdbx_strand_id
1 'polypeptide(L)'
;MSLAADSPLQSSSSDDFAALLDAELDTVSSDASGGQEDDDEDFNIESFRIKKRKVDELENVEDLQGSTSVGALQQELDTSKEDICPPHPGFIREMCIRCGQRQEDGSGVAFGYIHKDLKLGMEEIARLRGADHKKLLHGRKLYLVLDLDHTLLNSTRLIDLSPEEEYLKGQTDSLNDVLNGSLFRLDSMTMLTKLRPFVHTFLKEASSMFEMYVYTMAERSYALEIAKLLDPGGVYFSSRVISQDNCTQRHQKGLDVVLGAESAVVILDDTEIVWQKHRENLILMERYHYFSSSCRQFGFSAKSLSELKRDECESEGALATVLKVLKRIHEMFFNELVFGADLESRDVRQVMKAIRQDVLKGCKIVFSRVFPTKFHAENHQLWKIAEQLGATCSTELDSSVTHVVSTDTGTEKARWAVQHKKHLVHPQWIEATNYFWERQSEENFAVKKNK
;
A
#
# COMPACT_ATOMS: atom_id res chain seq x y z
N MET A 1 -7.93 -45.26 36.62
CA MET A 1 -9.03 -44.81 35.72
C MET A 1 -8.81 -43.32 35.48
N SER A 2 -8.15 -42.99 34.37
CA SER A 2 -8.68 -42.27 33.18
C SER A 2 -8.76 -40.75 33.44
N LEU A 3 -7.81 -39.93 32.97
CA LEU A 3 -7.66 -39.36 31.61
C LEU A 3 -8.96 -38.75 31.07
N ALA A 4 -8.94 -37.42 30.94
CA ALA A 4 -9.42 -36.68 29.77
C ALA A 4 -8.77 -35.29 29.79
N ALA A 5 -7.98 -35.02 28.75
CA ALA A 5 -7.43 -33.72 28.40
C ALA A 5 -8.39 -33.09 27.38
N ASP A 6 -8.74 -31.83 27.57
CA ASP A 6 -9.40 -31.04 26.53
C ASP A 6 -8.33 -30.22 25.80
N SER A 7 -8.06 -30.63 24.56
CA SER A 7 -7.27 -29.90 23.58
C SER A 7 -8.07 -28.69 23.05
N PRO A 8 -7.47 -27.50 22.85
CA PRO A 8 -8.11 -26.45 22.08
C PRO A 8 -8.01 -26.78 20.59
N LEU A 9 -9.17 -26.74 19.92
CA LEU A 9 -9.31 -26.80 18.47
C LEU A 9 -8.41 -25.76 17.79
N GLN A 10 -7.53 -26.22 16.90
CA GLN A 10 -6.68 -25.39 16.05
C GLN A 10 -7.57 -24.61 15.05
N SER A 11 -7.46 -23.27 15.06
CA SER A 11 -8.07 -22.40 14.06
C SER A 11 -6.98 -21.60 13.33
N SER A 12 -6.78 -21.96 12.06
CA SER A 12 -5.77 -21.46 11.13
C SER A 12 -5.87 -19.93 10.90
N SER A 13 -4.77 -19.23 11.13
CA SER A 13 -4.51 -17.87 10.63
C SER A 13 -3.91 -17.88 9.23
N SER A 14 -3.83 -16.73 8.54
CA SER A 14 -3.18 -16.63 7.22
C SER A 14 -1.73 -17.14 7.21
N ASP A 15 -0.99 -16.92 8.31
CA ASP A 15 0.39 -17.40 8.46
C ASP A 15 0.42 -18.90 8.74
N ASP A 16 -0.56 -19.43 9.49
CA ASP A 16 -0.74 -20.87 9.62
C ASP A 16 -1.16 -21.52 8.29
N PHE A 17 -1.93 -20.81 7.45
CA PHE A 17 -2.36 -21.29 6.14
C PHE A 17 -1.18 -21.34 5.16
N ALA A 18 -0.32 -20.32 5.12
CA ALA A 18 0.90 -20.34 4.34
C ALA A 18 1.85 -21.47 4.83
N ALA A 19 2.04 -21.58 6.15
CA ALA A 19 2.88 -22.62 6.74
C ALA A 19 2.30 -24.05 6.53
N LEU A 20 0.98 -24.21 6.55
CA LEU A 20 0.29 -25.47 6.20
C LEU A 20 0.55 -25.84 4.75
N LEU A 21 0.35 -24.89 3.81
CA LEU A 21 0.57 -25.14 2.39
C LEU A 21 2.02 -25.56 2.10
N ASP A 22 3.00 -24.90 2.73
CA ASP A 22 4.41 -25.26 2.57
C ASP A 22 4.71 -26.66 3.17
N ALA A 23 4.20 -26.97 4.36
CA ALA A 23 4.43 -28.26 5.02
C ALA A 23 3.75 -29.44 4.31
N GLU A 24 2.58 -29.24 3.71
CA GLU A 24 1.81 -30.29 3.03
C GLU A 24 2.38 -30.59 1.63
N LEU A 25 3.03 -29.62 0.97
CA LEU A 25 3.65 -29.78 -0.35
C LEU A 25 5.11 -30.26 -0.30
N ASP A 26 5.87 -29.99 0.77
CA ASP A 26 7.21 -30.54 0.97
C ASP A 26 7.22 -32.07 1.08
N THR A 27 6.07 -32.68 1.46
CA THR A 27 5.90 -34.14 1.45
C THR A 27 5.78 -34.75 0.05
N VAL A 28 5.54 -33.91 -0.97
CA VAL A 28 5.35 -34.34 -2.36
C VAL A 28 6.57 -34.02 -3.24
N SER A 29 7.50 -33.19 -2.77
CA SER A 29 8.65 -32.71 -3.56
C SER A 29 9.94 -33.52 -3.41
N SER A 30 9.95 -34.63 -2.66
CA SER A 30 11.11 -35.54 -2.63
C SER A 30 11.10 -36.51 -3.81
N ASP A 31 11.09 -35.99 -5.04
CA ASP A 31 11.54 -36.70 -6.26
C ASP A 31 11.51 -35.75 -7.48
N ALA A 32 12.60 -35.01 -7.72
CA ALA A 32 13.13 -34.72 -9.05
C ALA A 32 14.33 -33.76 -8.96
N SER A 33 15.51 -34.32 -9.20
CA SER A 33 16.78 -33.62 -9.39
C SER A 33 16.94 -33.07 -10.81
N GLY A 34 17.49 -31.85 -10.92
CA GLY A 34 18.50 -31.49 -11.91
C GLY A 34 18.03 -30.93 -13.26
N GLY A 35 18.44 -29.70 -13.55
CA GLY A 35 18.41 -29.11 -14.90
C GLY A 35 18.74 -27.61 -14.88
N GLN A 36 20.02 -27.29 -15.12
CA GLN A 36 20.45 -25.96 -15.58
C GLN A 36 20.02 -25.78 -17.03
N GLU A 37 19.70 -24.55 -17.45
CA GLU A 37 20.32 -23.91 -18.62
C GLU A 37 19.88 -22.44 -18.73
N ASP A 38 20.87 -21.64 -19.13
CA ASP A 38 20.87 -20.21 -19.39
C ASP A 38 20.08 -19.87 -20.68
N ASP A 39 19.57 -18.64 -20.80
CA ASP A 39 20.04 -17.69 -21.82
C ASP A 39 19.25 -16.36 -21.80
N ASP A 40 20.03 -15.29 -21.97
CA ASP A 40 19.67 -13.89 -22.14
C ASP A 40 18.92 -13.63 -23.45
N GLU A 41 17.92 -12.74 -23.45
CA GLU A 41 17.71 -11.78 -24.56
C GLU A 41 17.07 -10.47 -24.03
N ASP A 42 17.85 -9.39 -24.14
CA ASP A 42 17.41 -7.98 -24.15
C ASP A 42 16.29 -7.77 -25.19
N PHE A 43 15.28 -6.93 -24.91
CA PHE A 43 14.85 -5.92 -25.90
C PHE A 43 14.02 -4.77 -25.31
N ASN A 44 14.33 -3.63 -25.92
CA ASN A 44 13.97 -2.25 -25.66
C ASN A 44 12.47 -1.91 -25.90
N ILE A 45 12.03 -0.85 -25.21
CA ILE A 45 10.67 -0.28 -25.21
C ILE A 45 10.38 0.43 -26.55
N GLU A 46 9.23 0.14 -27.19
CA GLU A 46 8.45 1.19 -27.86
C GLU A 46 6.98 0.81 -28.12
N SER A 47 6.20 1.87 -28.28
CA SER A 47 4.76 2.04 -28.11
C SER A 47 3.82 1.62 -29.28
N PHE A 48 2.54 1.44 -28.91
CA PHE A 48 1.28 1.72 -29.65
C PHE A 48 0.45 0.59 -30.30
N ARG A 49 -0.82 0.58 -29.84
CA ARG A 49 -2.11 0.51 -30.58
C ARG A 49 -2.67 -0.82 -31.13
N ILE A 50 -3.83 -1.14 -30.54
CA ILE A 50 -4.93 -2.02 -30.93
C ILE A 50 -5.37 -1.88 -32.41
N LYS A 51 -5.65 -3.01 -33.08
CA LYS A 51 -6.82 -3.22 -33.96
C LYS A 51 -7.13 -4.70 -34.23
N LYS A 52 -8.42 -5.05 -34.11
CA LYS A 52 -9.11 -6.34 -34.32
C LYS A 52 -9.16 -6.81 -35.78
N ARG A 53 -9.23 -8.14 -36.00
CA ARG A 53 -10.28 -8.91 -36.77
C ARG A 53 -9.87 -10.39 -36.88
N LYS A 54 -10.67 -11.35 -36.36
CA LYS A 54 -11.72 -12.20 -37.01
C LYS A 54 -11.19 -13.01 -38.21
N VAL A 55 -11.01 -14.34 -38.05
CA VAL A 55 -11.93 -15.48 -38.30
C VAL A 55 -11.62 -16.12 -39.66
N ASP A 56 -11.36 -17.42 -39.69
CA ASP A 56 -12.11 -18.38 -40.51
C ASP A 56 -11.83 -19.83 -40.07
N GLU A 57 -12.93 -20.58 -39.97
CA GLU A 57 -13.04 -22.04 -39.79
C GLU A 57 -12.58 -22.78 -41.06
N LEU A 58 -12.27 -24.07 -40.96
CA LEU A 58 -12.87 -25.13 -41.80
C LEU A 58 -12.37 -26.54 -41.39
N GLU A 59 -13.34 -27.28 -40.86
CA GLU A 59 -13.69 -28.71 -40.90
C GLU A 59 -12.75 -29.80 -41.49
N ASN A 60 -12.63 -30.87 -40.69
CA ASN A 60 -12.83 -32.31 -40.94
C ASN A 60 -12.17 -33.03 -42.14
N VAL A 61 -11.44 -34.11 -41.82
CA VAL A 61 -11.61 -35.46 -42.42
C VAL A 61 -11.29 -36.54 -41.36
N GLU A 62 -12.25 -37.43 -41.13
CA GLU A 62 -12.16 -38.69 -40.37
C GLU A 62 -11.27 -39.71 -41.12
N ASP A 63 -10.54 -40.61 -40.43
CA ASP A 63 -10.94 -42.02 -40.36
C ASP A 63 -9.91 -42.98 -39.69
N LEU A 64 -10.49 -44.04 -39.12
CA LEU A 64 -10.01 -45.44 -38.99
C LEU A 64 -9.04 -45.86 -37.87
N GLN A 65 -9.68 -46.35 -36.79
CA GLN A 65 -9.56 -47.69 -36.17
C GLN A 65 -8.19 -48.38 -36.03
N GLY A 66 -7.85 -48.67 -34.76
CA GLY A 66 -6.92 -49.74 -34.38
C GLY A 66 -7.07 -50.11 -32.91
N SER A 67 -7.74 -51.23 -32.63
CA SER A 67 -7.88 -51.83 -31.29
C SER A 67 -6.61 -52.58 -30.88
N THR A 68 -6.16 -52.38 -29.64
CA THR A 68 -5.48 -53.43 -28.87
C THR A 68 -5.67 -53.21 -27.37
N SER A 69 -6.38 -54.16 -26.78
CA SER A 69 -6.65 -54.33 -25.36
C SER A 69 -5.43 -54.89 -24.60
N VAL A 70 -5.03 -54.26 -23.48
CA VAL A 70 -4.32 -54.96 -22.39
C VAL A 70 -4.67 -54.33 -21.03
N GLY A 71 -5.49 -55.05 -20.26
CA GLY A 71 -5.37 -55.26 -18.81
C GLY A 71 -5.30 -54.06 -17.85
N ALA A 72 -6.47 -53.52 -17.48
CA ALA A 72 -6.64 -52.74 -16.26
C ALA A 72 -6.70 -53.68 -15.04
N LEU A 73 -5.73 -53.57 -14.14
CA LEU A 73 -5.88 -53.96 -12.74
C LEU A 73 -6.17 -52.68 -11.95
N GLN A 74 -7.46 -52.33 -11.88
CA GLN A 74 -7.95 -51.28 -10.99
C GLN A 74 -7.97 -51.87 -9.57
N GLN A 75 -7.00 -51.52 -8.75
CA GLN A 75 -7.08 -51.75 -7.31
C GLN A 75 -7.89 -50.59 -6.74
N GLU A 76 -9.18 -50.82 -6.50
CA GLU A 76 -10.06 -49.91 -5.78
C GLU A 76 -9.54 -49.76 -4.33
N LEU A 77 -8.88 -48.64 -4.06
CA LEU A 77 -8.66 -48.15 -2.72
C LEU A 77 -9.90 -47.33 -2.32
N ASP A 78 -10.73 -48.00 -1.56
CA ASP A 78 -11.91 -47.47 -0.89
C ASP A 78 -11.43 -46.59 0.29
N THR A 79 -11.32 -45.28 0.04
CA THR A 79 -11.17 -44.25 1.09
C THR A 79 -12.38 -43.33 1.05
N SER A 80 -13.32 -43.60 1.96
CA SER A 80 -14.25 -42.66 2.59
C SER A 80 -14.52 -41.35 1.85
N LYS A 81 -15.59 -41.33 1.05
CA LYS A 81 -16.23 -40.10 0.56
C LYS A 81 -16.77 -39.26 1.73
N GLU A 82 -16.00 -38.25 2.14
CA GLU A 82 -16.56 -36.94 2.49
C GLU A 82 -16.26 -35.95 1.35
N ASP A 83 -16.62 -36.33 0.11
CA ASP A 83 -16.57 -35.44 -1.04
C ASP A 83 -17.80 -34.52 -1.06
N ILE A 84 -17.76 -33.43 -0.29
CA ILE A 84 -18.62 -32.28 -0.54
C ILE A 84 -17.72 -31.09 -0.87
N CYS A 85 -17.57 -30.80 -2.17
CA CYS A 85 -16.94 -29.61 -2.68
C CYS A 85 -17.66 -29.24 -3.98
N PRO A 86 -18.83 -28.58 -3.85
CA PRO A 86 -18.90 -27.12 -3.92
C PRO A 86 -19.47 -26.48 -2.63
N PRO A 87 -19.12 -25.20 -2.34
CA PRO A 87 -18.23 -24.33 -3.11
C PRO A 87 -16.74 -24.68 -2.91
N HIS A 88 -15.94 -24.59 -3.97
CA HIS A 88 -14.49 -24.84 -3.91
C HIS A 88 -13.76 -23.65 -3.29
N PRO A 89 -12.99 -23.84 -2.19
CA PRO A 89 -12.38 -22.72 -1.45
C PRO A 89 -11.21 -22.08 -2.20
N GLY A 90 -10.49 -22.84 -3.01
CA GLY A 90 -9.32 -22.36 -3.74
C GLY A 90 -8.66 -23.47 -4.54
N PHE A 91 -7.66 -23.08 -5.33
CA PHE A 91 -6.99 -23.93 -6.30
C PHE A 91 -5.48 -23.69 -6.30
N ILE A 92 -4.71 -24.75 -6.51
CA ILE A 92 -3.29 -24.71 -6.85
C ILE A 92 -3.12 -25.51 -8.14
N ARG A 93 -2.55 -24.88 -9.19
CA ARG A 93 -2.40 -25.49 -10.53
C ARG A 93 -3.70 -26.14 -11.02
N GLU A 94 -4.82 -25.41 -10.88
CA GLU A 94 -6.18 -25.81 -11.29
C GLU A 94 -6.80 -26.96 -10.49
N MET A 95 -6.10 -27.50 -9.48
CA MET A 95 -6.63 -28.52 -8.58
C MET A 95 -7.17 -27.88 -7.31
N CYS A 96 -8.39 -28.24 -6.93
CA CYS A 96 -8.98 -27.78 -5.69
C CYS A 96 -8.12 -28.20 -4.49
N ILE A 97 -7.76 -27.23 -3.63
CA ILE A 97 -6.93 -27.48 -2.44
C ILE A 97 -7.61 -28.38 -1.38
N ARG A 98 -8.92 -28.64 -1.53
CA ARG A 98 -9.69 -29.47 -0.59
C ARG A 98 -10.04 -30.85 -1.15
N CYS A 99 -10.62 -30.93 -2.35
CA CYS A 99 -11.09 -32.20 -2.93
C CYS A 99 -10.23 -32.73 -4.09
N GLY A 100 -9.18 -32.00 -4.51
CA GLY A 100 -8.31 -32.40 -5.62
C GLY A 100 -8.97 -32.35 -7.01
N GLN A 101 -10.25 -32.01 -7.13
CA GLN A 101 -10.93 -31.90 -8.42
C GLN A 101 -10.34 -30.77 -9.26
N ARG A 102 -10.15 -31.04 -10.55
CA ARG A 102 -9.70 -30.05 -11.53
C ARG A 102 -10.85 -29.16 -11.96
N GLN A 103 -10.58 -27.86 -12.04
CA GLN A 103 -11.52 -26.88 -12.58
C GLN A 103 -10.82 -26.02 -13.64
N GLU A 104 -11.26 -26.16 -14.90
CA GLU A 104 -10.72 -25.42 -16.05
C GLU A 104 -11.14 -23.94 -16.05
N ASP A 105 -12.30 -23.63 -15.45
CA ASP A 105 -12.77 -22.27 -15.29
C ASP A 105 -12.00 -21.58 -14.15
N GLY A 106 -11.00 -20.78 -14.51
CA GLY A 106 -10.07 -20.05 -13.64
C GLY A 106 -10.68 -18.97 -12.74
N SER A 107 -11.81 -19.25 -12.11
CA SER A 107 -12.48 -18.42 -11.11
C SER A 107 -11.63 -18.26 -9.85
N GLY A 108 -11.73 -17.09 -9.21
CA GLY A 108 -11.00 -16.75 -7.99
C GLY A 108 -9.94 -15.66 -8.19
N VAL A 109 -9.40 -15.19 -7.07
CA VAL A 109 -8.37 -14.14 -7.01
C VAL A 109 -7.02 -14.82 -6.78
N ALA A 110 -6.00 -14.41 -7.52
CA ALA A 110 -4.65 -14.95 -7.37
C ALA A 110 -3.97 -14.37 -6.13
N PHE A 111 -3.44 -15.26 -5.28
CA PHE A 111 -2.63 -14.93 -4.10
C PHE A 111 -1.19 -15.37 -4.33
N GLY A 112 -0.63 -15.01 -5.49
CA GLY A 112 0.69 -15.42 -5.95
C GLY A 112 1.84 -15.02 -5.01
N TYR A 113 1.62 -14.04 -4.13
CA TYR A 113 2.59 -13.64 -3.12
C TYR A 113 2.70 -14.62 -1.96
N ILE A 114 1.63 -15.37 -1.66
CA ILE A 114 1.61 -16.47 -0.69
C ILE A 114 2.19 -17.71 -1.36
N HIS A 115 1.63 -18.10 -2.51
CA HIS A 115 2.11 -19.21 -3.31
C HIS A 115 1.82 -18.97 -4.79
N LYS A 116 2.81 -19.18 -5.66
CA LYS A 116 2.81 -18.77 -7.09
C LYS A 116 1.54 -19.16 -7.84
N ASP A 117 1.05 -20.37 -7.60
CA ASP A 117 -0.09 -20.95 -8.34
C ASP A 117 -1.42 -20.90 -7.55
N LEU A 118 -1.46 -20.19 -6.40
CA LEU A 118 -2.63 -20.15 -5.53
C LEU A 118 -3.69 -19.16 -6.04
N LYS A 119 -4.93 -19.66 -6.15
CA LYS A 119 -6.13 -18.86 -6.33
C LYS A 119 -7.14 -19.18 -5.24
N LEU A 120 -7.80 -18.16 -4.70
CA LEU A 120 -8.84 -18.33 -3.69
C LEU A 120 -10.21 -17.91 -4.25
N GLY A 121 -11.24 -18.68 -3.90
CA GLY A 121 -12.63 -18.34 -4.19
C GLY A 121 -13.10 -17.15 -3.35
N MET A 122 -14.05 -16.36 -3.86
CA MET A 122 -14.53 -15.15 -3.18
C MET A 122 -15.15 -15.44 -1.80
N GLU A 123 -15.87 -16.57 -1.67
CA GLU A 123 -16.47 -16.98 -0.40
C GLU A 123 -15.40 -17.37 0.63
N GLU A 124 -14.31 -18.01 0.19
CA GLU A 124 -13.20 -18.36 1.07
C GLU A 124 -12.41 -17.13 1.50
N ILE A 125 -12.16 -16.18 0.59
CA ILE A 125 -11.56 -14.89 0.93
C ILE A 125 -12.41 -14.17 1.99
N ALA A 126 -13.73 -14.15 1.82
CA ALA A 126 -14.64 -13.55 2.79
C ALA A 126 -14.60 -14.28 4.15
N ARG A 127 -14.52 -15.62 4.14
CA ARG A 127 -14.39 -16.44 5.35
C ARG A 127 -13.08 -16.14 6.09
N LEU A 128 -11.95 -16.11 5.37
CA LEU A 128 -10.63 -15.80 5.92
C LEU A 128 -10.61 -14.39 6.51
N ARG A 129 -11.09 -13.38 5.77
CA ARG A 129 -11.25 -12.01 6.27
C ARG A 129 -12.05 -11.94 7.56
N GLY A 130 -13.19 -12.65 7.63
CA GLY A 130 -14.02 -12.67 8.83
C GLY A 130 -13.34 -13.30 10.04
N ALA A 131 -12.63 -14.42 9.84
CA ALA A 131 -11.91 -15.11 10.91
C ALA A 131 -10.73 -14.28 11.43
N ASP A 132 -9.88 -13.79 10.53
CA ASP A 132 -8.69 -13.01 10.88
C ASP A 132 -9.07 -11.64 11.47
N HIS A 133 -10.12 -10.99 10.96
CA HIS A 133 -10.60 -9.71 11.51
C HIS A 133 -10.92 -9.82 13.01
N LYS A 134 -11.63 -10.87 13.43
CA LYS A 134 -11.95 -11.06 14.86
C LYS A 134 -10.69 -11.26 15.68
N LYS A 135 -9.80 -12.18 15.25
CA LYS A 135 -8.55 -12.48 15.95
C LYS A 135 -7.68 -11.22 16.10
N LEU A 136 -7.52 -10.47 15.02
CA LEU A 136 -6.72 -9.25 14.97
C LEU A 136 -7.26 -8.16 15.89
N LEU A 137 -8.57 -7.91 15.87
CA LEU A 137 -9.20 -6.90 16.71
C LEU A 137 -9.12 -7.25 18.21
N HIS A 138 -9.25 -8.53 18.58
CA HIS A 138 -9.02 -8.97 19.96
C HIS A 138 -7.57 -8.78 20.40
N GLY A 139 -6.62 -8.96 19.47
CA GLY A 139 -5.21 -8.61 19.66
C GLY A 139 -4.94 -7.10 19.65
N ARG A 140 -5.98 -6.26 19.55
CA ARG A 140 -5.90 -4.81 19.38
C ARG A 140 -4.97 -4.40 18.26
N LYS A 141 -5.06 -5.07 17.11
CA LYS A 141 -4.32 -4.69 15.90
C LYS A 141 -5.25 -4.33 14.75
N LEU A 142 -4.72 -3.55 13.82
CA LEU A 142 -5.31 -3.23 12.51
C LEU A 142 -4.37 -3.72 11.40
N TYR A 143 -4.73 -3.54 10.14
CA TYR A 143 -3.83 -3.80 9.01
C TYR A 143 -3.22 -2.50 8.50
N LEU A 144 -1.94 -2.54 8.13
CA LEU A 144 -1.25 -1.43 7.50
C LEU A 144 -0.62 -1.88 6.18
N VAL A 145 -1.12 -1.35 5.07
CA VAL A 145 -0.56 -1.56 3.73
C VAL A 145 0.43 -0.44 3.45
N LEU A 146 1.68 -0.81 3.18
CA LEU A 146 2.80 0.09 2.95
C LEU A 146 3.25 0.01 1.49
N ASP A 147 3.27 1.15 0.81
CA ASP A 147 4.02 1.30 -0.42
C ASP A 147 5.53 1.40 -0.17
N LEU A 148 6.36 1.20 -1.20
CA LEU A 148 7.82 1.23 -1.10
C LEU A 148 8.40 2.55 -1.62
N ASP A 149 8.41 2.71 -2.95
CA ASP A 149 9.13 3.78 -3.65
C ASP A 149 8.49 5.15 -3.39
N HIS A 150 9.30 6.12 -2.98
CA HIS A 150 8.88 7.45 -2.52
C HIS A 150 8.04 7.45 -1.24
N THR A 151 7.73 6.28 -0.67
CA THR A 151 7.03 6.12 0.59
C THR A 151 8.00 5.81 1.73
N LEU A 152 8.63 4.64 1.70
CA LEU A 152 9.59 4.16 2.73
C LEU A 152 11.06 4.31 2.31
N LEU A 153 11.31 4.53 1.02
CA LEU A 153 12.64 4.62 0.44
C LEU A 153 12.62 5.36 -0.90
N ASN A 154 13.78 5.61 -1.46
CA ASN A 154 13.94 6.04 -2.84
C ASN A 154 15.12 5.29 -3.46
N SER A 155 14.98 4.81 -4.69
CA SER A 155 16.01 4.07 -5.42
C SER A 155 16.36 4.77 -6.74
N THR A 156 17.59 4.58 -7.22
CA THR A 156 18.06 5.07 -8.53
C THR A 156 19.01 4.06 -9.16
N ARG A 157 18.94 3.88 -10.48
CA ARG A 157 19.95 3.10 -11.20
C ARG A 157 21.29 3.84 -11.17
N LEU A 158 22.39 3.10 -11.16
CA LEU A 158 23.75 3.67 -11.14
C LEU A 158 24.03 4.55 -12.37
N ILE A 159 23.41 4.25 -13.50
CA ILE A 159 23.52 5.01 -14.74
C ILE A 159 22.75 6.35 -14.72
N ASP A 160 21.79 6.51 -13.81
CA ASP A 160 20.94 7.70 -13.72
C ASP A 160 21.47 8.73 -12.69
N LEU A 161 22.58 8.41 -12.01
CA LEU A 161 23.21 9.32 -11.04
C LEU A 161 23.76 10.56 -11.75
N SER A 162 23.53 11.73 -11.16
CA SER A 162 24.16 12.96 -11.64
C SER A 162 25.65 13.03 -11.24
N PRO A 163 26.48 13.84 -11.91
CA PRO A 163 27.85 14.10 -11.47
C PRO A 163 27.95 14.57 -10.02
N GLU A 164 26.97 15.34 -9.55
CA GLU A 164 26.88 15.85 -8.18
C GLU A 164 26.58 14.75 -7.15
N GLU A 165 26.10 13.58 -7.58
CA GLU A 165 25.73 12.43 -6.74
C GLU A 165 26.78 11.31 -6.76
N GLU A 166 27.84 11.41 -7.57
CA GLU A 166 28.86 10.34 -7.67
C GLU A 166 29.54 10.02 -6.34
N TYR A 167 29.59 10.99 -5.42
CA TYR A 167 30.14 10.81 -4.07
C TYR A 167 29.42 9.70 -3.28
N LEU A 168 28.14 9.43 -3.59
CA LEU A 168 27.32 8.43 -2.92
C LEU A 168 27.85 7.01 -3.13
N LYS A 169 28.51 6.73 -4.26
CA LYS A 169 29.09 5.41 -4.56
C LYS A 169 30.13 5.00 -3.50
N GLY A 170 30.83 5.97 -2.91
CA GLY A 170 31.82 5.75 -1.85
C GLY A 170 31.28 5.81 -0.42
N GLN A 171 29.98 6.06 -0.23
CA GLN A 171 29.32 6.23 1.07
C GLN A 171 28.25 5.17 1.34
N THR A 172 28.32 4.05 0.64
CA THR A 172 27.34 2.96 0.80
C THR A 172 27.61 2.19 2.09
N ASP A 173 26.54 1.90 2.81
CA ASP A 173 26.54 1.13 4.03
C ASP A 173 26.67 -0.38 3.72
N SER A 174 27.21 -1.12 4.68
CA SER A 174 27.38 -2.57 4.54
C SER A 174 26.03 -3.28 4.61
N LEU A 175 25.78 -4.20 3.68
CA LEU A 175 24.63 -5.12 3.75
C LEU A 175 24.69 -6.08 4.95
N ASN A 176 25.80 -6.14 5.69
CA ASN A 176 25.89 -6.91 6.93
C ASN A 176 25.37 -6.13 8.16
N ASP A 177 25.23 -4.80 8.06
CA ASP A 177 24.77 -3.92 9.15
C ASP A 177 23.60 -3.04 8.69
N VAL A 178 22.58 -3.70 8.12
CA VAL A 178 21.42 -3.03 7.51
C VAL A 178 20.69 -2.11 8.49
N LEU A 179 20.54 -2.55 9.75
CA LEU A 179 19.74 -1.81 10.74
C LEU A 179 20.35 -0.44 11.13
N ASN A 180 21.66 -0.27 10.94
CA ASN A 180 22.35 1.00 11.20
C ASN A 180 22.66 1.78 9.92
N GLY A 181 22.49 1.15 8.75
CA GLY A 181 22.69 1.78 7.45
C GLY A 181 21.42 2.43 6.92
N SER A 182 21.58 3.30 5.92
CA SER A 182 20.46 3.90 5.19
C SER A 182 20.68 3.98 3.69
N LEU A 183 21.92 3.94 3.20
CA LEU A 183 22.24 4.00 1.77
C LEU A 183 22.92 2.71 1.33
N PHE A 184 22.25 1.92 0.50
CA PHE A 184 22.73 0.61 0.08
C PHE A 184 22.95 0.57 -1.42
N ARG A 185 23.93 -0.23 -1.84
CA ARG A 185 24.15 -0.61 -3.23
C ARG A 185 23.65 -2.02 -3.45
N LEU A 186 22.71 -2.18 -4.38
CA LEU A 186 22.18 -3.47 -4.79
C LEU A 186 22.82 -3.84 -6.13
N ASP A 187 23.91 -4.61 -6.07
CA ASP A 187 24.74 -4.92 -7.24
C ASP A 187 23.99 -5.71 -8.31
N SER A 188 23.17 -6.70 -7.92
CA SER A 188 22.36 -7.51 -8.84
C SER A 188 21.35 -6.68 -9.65
N MET A 189 20.94 -5.53 -9.13
CA MET A 189 19.99 -4.61 -9.77
C MET A 189 20.66 -3.34 -10.30
N THR A 190 21.99 -3.22 -10.14
CA THR A 190 22.79 -2.05 -10.53
C THR A 190 22.21 -0.71 -10.03
N MET A 191 21.75 -0.67 -8.77
CA MET A 191 21.09 0.50 -8.19
C MET A 191 21.65 0.91 -6.83
N LEU A 192 21.41 2.18 -6.48
CA LEU A 192 21.50 2.67 -5.11
C LEU A 192 20.09 2.83 -4.55
N THR A 193 19.94 2.42 -3.30
CA THR A 193 18.69 2.50 -2.54
C THR A 193 18.95 3.29 -1.28
N LYS A 194 18.20 4.37 -1.09
CA LYS A 194 18.20 5.16 0.14
C LYS A 194 16.92 4.86 0.92
N LEU A 195 17.05 4.28 2.10
CA LEU A 195 15.97 4.15 3.06
C LEU A 195 15.60 5.53 3.61
N ARG A 196 14.29 5.79 3.71
CA ARG A 196 13.80 7.04 4.27
C ARG A 196 14.16 7.12 5.76
N PRO A 197 14.61 8.28 6.27
CA PRO A 197 14.91 8.44 7.68
C PRO A 197 13.79 7.93 8.58
N PHE A 198 14.14 7.33 9.71
CA PHE A 198 13.23 6.76 10.71
C PHE A 198 12.54 5.43 10.32
N VAL A 199 12.81 4.84 9.15
CA VAL A 199 12.04 3.67 8.67
C VAL A 199 12.07 2.45 9.59
N HIS A 200 13.22 2.06 10.16
CA HIS A 200 13.29 0.87 11.01
C HIS A 200 12.56 1.09 12.34
N THR A 201 12.67 2.28 12.94
CA THR A 201 11.94 2.64 14.15
C THR A 201 10.44 2.71 13.85
N PHE A 202 10.06 3.31 12.72
CA PHE A 202 8.68 3.33 12.23
C PHE A 202 8.08 1.92 12.14
N LEU A 203 8.75 0.99 11.43
CA LEU A 203 8.27 -0.39 11.25
C LEU A 203 8.15 -1.12 12.59
N LYS A 204 9.16 -0.98 13.46
CA LYS A 204 9.16 -1.57 14.79
C LYS A 204 7.97 -1.09 15.62
N GLU A 205 7.75 0.22 15.70
CA GLU A 205 6.65 0.78 16.48
C GLU A 205 5.28 0.46 15.86
N ALA A 206 5.15 0.56 14.54
CA ALA A 206 3.92 0.21 13.82
C ALA A 206 3.54 -1.26 14.02
N SER A 207 4.50 -2.19 14.06
CA SER A 207 4.26 -3.63 14.26
C SER A 207 3.52 -3.98 15.56
N SER A 208 3.59 -3.11 16.57
CA SER A 208 2.87 -3.29 17.84
C SER A 208 1.36 -3.05 17.70
N MET A 209 0.94 -2.26 16.72
CA MET A 209 -0.44 -1.84 16.48
C MET A 209 -1.02 -2.39 15.17
N PHE A 210 -0.16 -2.81 14.25
CA PHE A 210 -0.56 -3.21 12.90
C PHE A 210 0.09 -4.53 12.49
N GLU A 211 -0.68 -5.32 11.75
CA GLU A 211 -0.14 -6.36 10.87
C GLU A 211 0.11 -5.74 9.49
N MET A 212 1.35 -5.88 9.00
CA MET A 212 1.83 -5.07 7.89
C MET A 212 1.94 -5.87 6.59
N TYR A 213 1.55 -5.22 5.50
CA TYR A 213 1.72 -5.67 4.12
C TYR A 213 2.62 -4.70 3.39
N VAL A 214 3.52 -5.21 2.55
CA VAL A 214 4.11 -4.42 1.47
C VAL A 214 3.21 -4.55 0.25
N TYR A 215 2.86 -3.44 -0.38
CA TYR A 215 2.16 -3.42 -1.67
C TYR A 215 2.77 -2.36 -2.58
N THR A 216 3.62 -2.79 -3.51
CA THR A 216 4.30 -1.94 -4.49
C THR A 216 3.82 -2.19 -5.92
N MET A 217 3.98 -1.17 -6.79
CA MET A 217 3.82 -1.31 -8.24
C MET A 217 5.11 -1.76 -8.95
N ALA A 218 6.15 -2.12 -8.20
CA ALA A 218 7.40 -2.66 -8.73
C ALA A 218 7.33 -4.18 -8.96
N GLU A 219 8.32 -4.70 -9.67
CA GLU A 219 8.50 -6.13 -9.92
C GLU A 219 8.78 -6.91 -8.62
N ARG A 220 8.45 -8.22 -8.63
CA ARG A 220 8.59 -9.07 -7.45
C ARG A 220 10.03 -9.17 -6.95
N SER A 221 11.00 -9.31 -7.85
CA SER A 221 12.43 -9.42 -7.50
C SER A 221 12.90 -8.21 -6.70
N TYR A 222 12.57 -7.01 -7.18
CA TYR A 222 12.84 -5.74 -6.50
C TYR A 222 12.16 -5.69 -5.13
N ALA A 223 10.86 -5.99 -5.07
CA ALA A 223 10.10 -5.93 -3.82
C ALA A 223 10.70 -6.83 -2.72
N LEU A 224 11.16 -8.03 -3.09
CA LEU A 224 11.79 -8.98 -2.16
C LEU A 224 13.17 -8.51 -1.69
N GLU A 225 14.01 -7.94 -2.56
CA GLU A 225 15.30 -7.39 -2.14
C GLU A 225 15.13 -6.19 -1.20
N ILE A 226 14.17 -5.32 -1.49
CA ILE A 226 13.82 -4.22 -0.58
C ILE A 226 13.27 -4.73 0.75
N ALA A 227 12.41 -5.76 0.73
CA ALA A 227 11.88 -6.34 1.96
C ALA A 227 12.99 -6.87 2.87
N LYS A 228 14.07 -7.46 2.31
CA LYS A 228 15.25 -7.87 3.08
C LYS A 228 15.98 -6.69 3.72
N LEU A 229 16.03 -5.54 3.05
CA LEU A 229 16.59 -4.33 3.65
C LEU A 229 15.72 -3.80 4.79
N LEU A 230 14.39 -3.77 4.61
CA LEU A 230 13.46 -3.21 5.60
C LEU A 230 13.24 -4.14 6.81
N ASP A 231 13.23 -5.45 6.57
CA ASP A 231 12.90 -6.50 7.53
C ASP A 231 13.87 -7.69 7.40
N PRO A 232 15.16 -7.51 7.75
CA PRO A 232 16.17 -8.57 7.60
C PRO A 232 15.89 -9.81 8.46
N GLY A 233 15.09 -9.67 9.52
CA GLY A 233 14.68 -10.77 10.38
C GLY A 233 13.38 -11.47 9.98
N GLY A 234 12.67 -10.97 8.96
CA GLY A 234 11.37 -11.50 8.53
C GLY A 234 10.27 -11.39 9.58
N VAL A 235 10.34 -10.40 10.48
CA VAL A 235 9.45 -10.25 11.64
C VAL A 235 8.17 -9.48 11.29
N TYR A 236 8.21 -8.65 10.25
CA TYR A 236 7.16 -7.68 9.93
C TYR A 236 6.27 -8.15 8.79
N PHE A 237 6.87 -8.57 7.67
CA PHE A 237 6.12 -8.82 6.44
C PHE A 237 5.88 -10.31 6.19
N SER A 238 6.79 -11.19 6.59
CA SER A 238 6.71 -12.62 6.24
C SER A 238 6.44 -12.79 4.73
N SER A 239 5.39 -13.50 4.32
CA SER A 239 4.97 -13.67 2.93
C SER A 239 4.17 -12.49 2.36
N ARG A 240 3.78 -11.49 3.16
CA ARG A 240 2.87 -10.38 2.80
C ARG A 240 3.53 -9.28 1.94
N VAL A 241 4.21 -9.68 0.86
CA VAL A 241 4.86 -8.79 -0.11
C VAL A 241 4.17 -8.89 -1.46
N ILE A 242 3.28 -7.94 -1.72
CA ILE A 242 2.46 -7.83 -2.94
C ILE A 242 3.20 -6.94 -3.94
N SER A 243 3.50 -7.48 -5.12
CA SER A 243 4.16 -6.77 -6.22
C SER A 243 3.19 -6.50 -7.37
N GLN A 244 3.67 -5.83 -8.42
CA GLN A 244 2.88 -5.49 -9.61
C GLN A 244 2.18 -6.69 -10.24
N ASP A 245 2.84 -7.85 -10.26
CA ASP A 245 2.33 -9.09 -10.87
C ASP A 245 1.12 -9.66 -10.13
N ASN A 246 0.84 -9.19 -8.92
CA ASN A 246 -0.29 -9.60 -8.11
C ASN A 246 -1.51 -8.67 -8.29
N CYS A 247 -1.39 -7.55 -9.00
CA CYS A 247 -2.50 -6.62 -9.20
C CYS A 247 -3.60 -7.24 -10.08
N THR A 248 -4.84 -7.19 -9.62
CA THR A 248 -6.01 -7.64 -10.39
C THR A 248 -6.46 -6.63 -11.44
N GLN A 249 -6.03 -5.37 -11.30
CA GLN A 249 -6.33 -4.29 -12.24
C GLN A 249 -5.05 -3.61 -12.70
N ARG A 250 -4.94 -3.43 -14.01
CA ARG A 250 -3.74 -2.83 -14.61
C ARG A 250 -3.55 -1.40 -14.09
N HIS A 251 -2.36 -1.11 -13.56
CA HIS A 251 -1.98 0.20 -13.00
C HIS A 251 -2.85 0.68 -11.82
N GLN A 252 -3.54 -0.23 -11.12
CA GLN A 252 -4.28 0.09 -9.90
C GLN A 252 -3.97 -0.91 -8.80
N LYS A 253 -3.98 -0.43 -7.57
CA LYS A 253 -3.91 -1.25 -6.35
C LYS A 253 -5.33 -1.46 -5.82
N GLY A 254 -5.59 -2.66 -5.31
CA GLY A 254 -6.90 -3.04 -4.79
C GLY A 254 -6.75 -3.87 -3.51
N LEU A 255 -7.66 -3.67 -2.55
CA LEU A 255 -7.66 -4.47 -1.32
C LEU A 255 -8.20 -5.88 -1.53
N ASP A 256 -8.62 -6.24 -2.75
CA ASP A 256 -9.10 -7.58 -3.12
C ASP A 256 -8.03 -8.68 -2.98
N VAL A 257 -6.74 -8.32 -3.01
CA VAL A 257 -5.61 -9.23 -2.75
C VAL A 257 -5.08 -9.18 -1.32
N VAL A 258 -5.69 -8.38 -0.44
CA VAL A 258 -5.34 -8.28 0.98
C VAL A 258 -6.34 -9.11 1.80
N LEU A 259 -5.85 -9.97 2.69
CA LEU A 259 -6.71 -10.84 3.52
C LEU A 259 -7.32 -10.12 4.74
N GLY A 260 -6.97 -8.85 4.95
CA GLY A 260 -7.62 -7.99 5.94
C GLY A 260 -8.98 -7.45 5.49
N ALA A 261 -9.93 -7.36 6.43
CA ALA A 261 -11.20 -6.67 6.18
C ALA A 261 -10.97 -5.17 5.96
N GLU A 262 -11.53 -4.60 4.90
CA GLU A 262 -11.29 -3.19 4.51
C GLU A 262 -11.60 -2.17 5.63
N SER A 263 -12.56 -2.47 6.50
CA SER A 263 -12.90 -1.65 7.67
C SER A 263 -11.78 -1.56 8.73
N ALA A 264 -10.76 -2.41 8.63
CA ALA A 264 -9.60 -2.44 9.52
C ALA A 264 -8.27 -2.18 8.80
N VAL A 265 -8.29 -1.81 7.51
CA VAL A 265 -7.08 -1.57 6.71
C VAL A 265 -6.79 -0.07 6.60
N VAL A 266 -5.58 0.33 6.99
CA VAL A 266 -5.00 1.65 6.70
C VAL A 266 -3.95 1.50 5.60
N ILE A 267 -3.92 2.44 4.66
CA ILE A 267 -2.98 2.45 3.54
C ILE A 267 -2.07 3.67 3.70
N LEU A 268 -0.76 3.47 3.54
CA LEU A 268 0.24 4.54 3.45
C LEU A 268 0.93 4.48 2.09
N ASP A 269 0.71 5.52 1.27
CA ASP A 269 1.18 5.57 -0.12
C ASP A 269 1.35 7.03 -0.55
N ASP A 270 2.32 7.32 -1.42
CA ASP A 270 2.58 8.64 -1.98
C ASP A 270 1.66 8.98 -3.19
N THR A 271 0.92 7.99 -3.69
CA THR A 271 0.22 8.03 -4.98
C THR A 271 -1.27 7.73 -4.82
N GLU A 272 -2.10 8.78 -4.74
CA GLU A 272 -3.56 8.61 -4.60
C GLU A 272 -4.20 7.87 -5.80
N ILE A 273 -3.73 8.13 -7.03
CA ILE A 273 -4.43 7.69 -8.25
C ILE A 273 -4.46 6.18 -8.45
N VAL A 274 -3.55 5.43 -7.81
CA VAL A 274 -3.55 3.95 -7.87
C VAL A 274 -4.60 3.33 -6.93
N TRP A 275 -5.11 4.09 -5.95
CA TRP A 275 -6.07 3.64 -4.92
C TRP A 275 -7.50 4.14 -5.16
N GLN A 276 -7.95 4.24 -6.41
CA GLN A 276 -9.22 4.91 -6.76
C GLN A 276 -10.44 4.40 -5.98
N LYS A 277 -10.48 3.09 -5.69
CA LYS A 277 -11.57 2.42 -4.97
C LYS A 277 -11.46 2.50 -3.44
N HIS A 278 -10.27 2.79 -2.91
CA HIS A 278 -9.96 2.71 -1.48
C HIS A 278 -9.36 4.02 -0.92
N ARG A 279 -9.71 5.16 -1.53
CA ARG A 279 -9.19 6.48 -1.12
C ARG A 279 -9.49 6.84 0.32
N GLU A 280 -10.58 6.33 0.88
CA GLU A 280 -10.95 6.58 2.29
C GLU A 280 -10.04 5.85 3.28
N ASN A 281 -9.35 4.79 2.84
CA ASN A 281 -8.36 4.05 3.63
C ASN A 281 -6.95 4.67 3.51
N LEU A 282 -6.75 5.65 2.61
CA LEU A 282 -5.45 6.19 2.27
C LEU A 282 -5.03 7.36 3.15
N ILE A 283 -3.86 7.23 3.76
CA ILE A 283 -3.02 8.34 4.22
C ILE A 283 -2.04 8.66 3.10
N LEU A 284 -2.31 9.74 2.38
CA LEU A 284 -1.40 10.24 1.35
C LEU A 284 -0.16 10.84 2.02
N MET A 285 1.05 10.39 1.67
CA MET A 285 2.31 10.87 2.23
C MET A 285 3.21 11.58 1.19
N GLU A 286 4.00 12.56 1.65
CA GLU A 286 4.86 13.34 0.77
C GLU A 286 5.93 12.43 0.17
N ARG A 287 6.14 12.58 -1.14
CA ARG A 287 7.13 11.81 -1.88
C ARG A 287 8.53 12.04 -1.33
N TYR A 288 9.22 10.95 -1.04
CA TYR A 288 10.62 10.97 -0.70
C TYR A 288 11.47 11.06 -1.98
N HIS A 289 12.03 12.25 -2.21
CA HIS A 289 12.91 12.54 -3.35
C HIS A 289 14.35 12.71 -2.90
N TYR A 290 15.00 11.58 -2.58
CA TYR A 290 16.41 11.60 -2.19
C TYR A 290 17.32 11.84 -3.39
N PHE A 291 17.17 11.03 -4.44
CA PHE A 291 17.99 11.07 -5.65
C PHE A 291 17.45 12.06 -6.69
N SER A 292 18.36 12.70 -7.42
CA SER A 292 18.05 13.69 -8.46
C SER A 292 17.27 13.10 -9.64
N SER A 293 17.48 11.81 -9.93
CA SER A 293 16.75 11.07 -10.98
C SER A 293 15.24 11.05 -10.72
N SER A 294 14.84 10.88 -9.47
CA SER A 294 13.43 10.94 -9.08
C SER A 294 12.84 12.34 -9.30
N CYS A 295 13.55 13.41 -8.91
CA CYS A 295 13.10 14.78 -9.17
C CYS A 295 12.84 15.01 -10.67
N ARG A 296 13.75 14.54 -11.54
CA ARG A 296 13.62 14.66 -13.00
C ARG A 296 12.41 13.89 -13.54
N GLN A 297 12.18 12.66 -13.07
CA GLN A 297 11.06 11.82 -13.50
C GLN A 297 9.70 12.49 -13.22
N PHE A 298 9.58 13.19 -12.10
CA PHE A 298 8.37 13.91 -11.71
C PHE A 298 8.34 15.38 -12.15
N GLY A 299 9.33 15.83 -12.93
CA GLY A 299 9.36 17.19 -13.50
C GLY A 299 9.68 18.29 -12.49
N PHE A 300 10.29 17.96 -11.35
CA PHE A 300 10.73 18.95 -10.37
C PHE A 300 12.05 19.58 -10.80
N SER A 301 12.11 20.92 -10.77
CA SER A 301 13.31 21.70 -11.10
C SER A 301 14.20 22.00 -9.88
N ALA A 302 13.78 21.59 -8.69
CA ALA A 302 14.53 21.79 -7.45
C ALA A 302 15.61 20.73 -7.28
N LYS A 303 16.68 21.08 -6.56
CA LYS A 303 17.73 20.12 -6.18
C LYS A 303 17.16 19.05 -5.25
N SER A 304 17.58 17.79 -5.45
CA SER A 304 17.22 16.68 -4.57
C SER A 304 17.91 16.76 -3.20
N LEU A 305 17.51 15.90 -2.26
CA LEU A 305 18.14 15.86 -0.93
C LEU A 305 19.63 15.48 -1.02
N SER A 306 19.98 14.53 -1.88
CA SER A 306 21.36 14.12 -2.17
C SER A 306 22.21 15.27 -2.74
N GLU A 307 21.70 16.04 -3.69
CA GLU A 307 22.40 17.20 -4.27
C GLU A 307 22.59 18.33 -3.24
N LEU A 308 21.67 18.42 -2.28
CA LEU A 308 21.76 19.34 -1.13
C LEU A 308 22.57 18.78 0.03
N LYS A 309 23.05 17.54 -0.04
CA LYS A 309 23.81 16.84 1.01
C LYS A 309 23.12 16.88 2.38
N ARG A 310 21.79 16.70 2.37
CA ARG A 310 20.94 16.65 3.57
C ARG A 310 19.92 15.53 3.43
N ASP A 311 19.14 15.31 4.47
CA ASP A 311 18.04 14.35 4.47
C ASP A 311 16.88 14.85 5.33
N GLU A 312 15.79 14.09 5.40
CA GLU A 312 14.71 14.33 6.36
C GLU A 312 15.20 14.15 7.80
N CYS A 313 14.51 14.81 8.75
CA CYS A 313 14.81 14.69 10.17
C CYS A 313 14.27 13.37 10.72
N GLU A 314 15.05 12.62 11.50
CA GLU A 314 14.60 11.37 12.14
C GLU A 314 13.41 11.57 13.10
N SER A 315 13.35 12.68 13.85
CA SER A 315 12.30 12.91 14.86
C SER A 315 11.10 13.71 14.36
N GLU A 316 11.25 14.44 13.26
CA GLU A 316 10.25 15.38 12.73
C GLU A 316 9.99 15.19 11.23
N GLY A 317 10.60 14.19 10.61
CA GLY A 317 10.39 13.85 9.20
C GLY A 317 9.02 13.22 8.94
N ALA A 318 8.80 12.81 7.69
CA ALA A 318 7.49 12.33 7.27
C ALA A 318 7.07 11.04 7.98
N LEU A 319 7.98 10.06 8.12
CA LEU A 319 7.67 8.80 8.80
C LEU A 319 7.41 8.98 10.30
N ALA A 320 8.17 9.85 10.97
CA ALA A 320 7.93 10.18 12.37
C ALA A 320 6.57 10.87 12.57
N THR A 321 6.18 11.74 11.64
CA THR A 321 4.89 12.45 11.70
C THR A 321 3.73 11.51 11.43
N VAL A 322 3.81 10.67 10.38
CA VAL A 322 2.72 9.73 10.07
C VAL A 322 2.56 8.64 11.12
N LEU A 323 3.63 8.25 11.83
CA LEU A 323 3.51 7.35 12.98
C LEU A 323 2.63 7.93 14.09
N LYS A 324 2.71 9.24 14.36
CA LYS A 324 1.82 9.91 15.32
C LYS A 324 0.36 9.82 14.88
N VAL A 325 0.11 9.97 13.58
CA VAL A 325 -1.23 9.80 12.98
C VAL A 325 -1.73 8.36 13.14
N LEU A 326 -0.89 7.36 12.81
CA LEU A 326 -1.23 5.95 12.97
C LEU A 326 -1.54 5.57 14.42
N LYS A 327 -0.75 6.07 15.39
CA LYS A 327 -1.02 5.91 16.83
C LYS A 327 -2.38 6.51 17.21
N ARG A 328 -2.67 7.73 16.75
CA ARG A 328 -3.97 8.38 17.01
C ARG A 328 -5.13 7.61 16.39
N ILE A 329 -4.98 7.10 15.16
CA ILE A 329 -5.99 6.25 14.51
C ILE A 329 -6.23 5.00 15.35
N HIS A 330 -5.18 4.31 15.76
CA HIS A 330 -5.27 3.10 16.57
C HIS A 330 -5.95 3.36 17.93
N GLU A 331 -5.48 4.37 18.66
CA GLU A 331 -6.04 4.77 19.96
C GLU A 331 -7.52 5.11 19.86
N MET A 332 -7.90 5.91 18.86
CA MET A 332 -9.30 6.27 18.62
C MET A 332 -10.12 5.07 18.17
N PHE A 333 -9.63 4.25 17.24
CA PHE A 333 -10.35 3.07 16.75
C PHE A 333 -10.70 2.12 17.88
N PHE A 334 -9.81 1.91 18.86
CA PHE A 334 -10.05 1.03 20.00
C PHE A 334 -10.66 1.74 21.22
N ASN A 335 -11.02 3.02 21.13
CA ASN A 335 -11.70 3.74 22.20
C ASN A 335 -13.21 3.45 22.20
N GLU A 336 -13.66 2.62 23.15
CA GLU A 336 -15.07 2.23 23.32
C GLU A 336 -16.03 3.41 23.53
N LEU A 337 -15.59 4.47 24.21
CA LEU A 337 -16.44 5.64 24.47
C LEU A 337 -16.76 6.43 23.20
N VAL A 338 -15.90 6.33 22.18
CA VAL A 338 -16.02 7.11 20.94
C VAL A 338 -16.74 6.31 19.86
N PHE A 339 -16.44 5.02 19.72
CA PHE A 339 -16.95 4.18 18.61
C PHE A 339 -17.82 2.98 19.07
N GLY A 340 -18.25 2.95 20.33
CA GLY A 340 -19.18 1.95 20.88
C GLY A 340 -18.53 0.59 21.13
N ALA A 341 -19.11 -0.25 21.99
CA ALA A 341 -18.48 -1.49 22.48
C ALA A 341 -18.17 -2.55 21.40
N ASP A 342 -18.97 -2.61 20.33
CA ASP A 342 -18.83 -3.63 19.28
C ASP A 342 -17.68 -3.31 18.32
N LEU A 343 -16.54 -3.98 18.53
CA LEU A 343 -15.33 -3.83 17.72
C LEU A 343 -15.53 -4.24 16.25
N GLU A 344 -16.33 -5.27 15.98
CA GLU A 344 -16.51 -5.80 14.61
C GLU A 344 -17.32 -4.84 13.72
N SER A 345 -18.12 -3.97 14.34
CA SER A 345 -18.90 -2.94 13.64
C SER A 345 -18.11 -1.68 13.30
N ARG A 346 -16.89 -1.52 13.85
CA ARG A 346 -16.09 -0.29 13.69
C ARG A 346 -15.43 -0.24 12.32
N ASP A 347 -15.29 0.97 11.80
CA ASP A 347 -14.68 1.23 10.50
C ASP A 347 -13.60 2.31 10.60
N VAL A 348 -12.36 1.94 10.29
CA VAL A 348 -11.19 2.81 10.36
C VAL A 348 -11.33 4.03 9.46
N ARG A 349 -12.08 3.94 8.36
CA ARG A 349 -12.37 5.08 7.48
C ARG A 349 -13.15 6.17 8.20
N GLN A 350 -14.08 5.79 9.08
CA GLN A 350 -14.82 6.74 9.91
C GLN A 350 -13.91 7.39 10.96
N VAL A 351 -13.00 6.62 11.54
CA VAL A 351 -12.00 7.13 12.50
C VAL A 351 -11.07 8.14 11.83
N MET A 352 -10.51 7.78 10.67
CA MET A 352 -9.66 8.64 9.86
C MET A 352 -10.38 9.94 9.48
N LYS A 353 -11.65 9.84 9.05
CA LYS A 353 -12.48 11.01 8.74
C LYS A 353 -12.68 11.91 9.97
N ALA A 354 -12.97 11.34 11.14
CA ALA A 354 -13.14 12.11 12.37
C ALA A 354 -11.84 12.83 12.77
N ILE A 355 -10.70 12.14 12.70
CA ILE A 355 -9.38 12.73 12.96
C ILE A 355 -9.12 13.92 12.05
N ARG A 356 -9.39 13.77 10.74
CA ARG A 356 -9.21 14.86 9.77
C ARG A 356 -10.13 16.04 10.07
N GLN A 357 -11.39 15.80 10.40
CA GLN A 357 -12.36 16.84 10.73
C GLN A 357 -12.01 17.63 12.01
N ASP A 358 -11.19 17.08 12.89
CA ASP A 358 -10.72 17.82 14.07
C ASP A 358 -9.56 18.77 13.76
N VAL A 359 -8.86 18.62 12.63
CA VAL A 359 -7.61 19.36 12.33
C VAL A 359 -7.83 20.87 12.21
N LEU A 360 -8.85 21.29 11.45
CA LEU A 360 -9.21 22.70 11.23
C LEU A 360 -10.57 23.06 11.86
N LYS A 361 -11.03 22.27 12.84
CA LYS A 361 -12.26 22.53 13.57
C LYS A 361 -12.25 23.94 14.17
N GLY A 362 -13.32 24.69 13.91
CA GLY A 362 -13.46 26.08 14.35
C GLY A 362 -12.77 27.11 13.45
N CYS A 363 -12.08 26.69 12.39
CA CYS A 363 -11.58 27.63 11.37
C CYS A 363 -12.69 27.99 10.39
N LYS A 364 -12.89 29.30 10.16
CA LYS A 364 -13.69 29.80 9.04
C LYS A 364 -12.78 30.45 8.00
N ILE A 365 -12.76 29.88 6.80
CA ILE A 365 -11.78 30.17 5.74
C ILE A 365 -12.47 30.89 4.58
N VAL A 366 -11.84 31.97 4.11
CA VAL A 366 -12.23 32.68 2.89
C VAL A 366 -11.06 32.71 1.92
N PHE A 367 -11.31 32.35 0.66
CA PHE A 367 -10.29 32.39 -0.39
C PHE A 367 -10.31 33.73 -1.14
N SER A 368 -9.13 34.19 -1.54
CA SER A 368 -8.92 35.41 -2.33
C SER A 368 -7.92 35.17 -3.46
N ARG A 369 -8.38 35.30 -4.72
CA ARG A 369 -7.58 35.08 -5.94
C ARG A 369 -6.90 33.71 -6.06
N VAL A 370 -7.38 32.71 -5.32
CA VAL A 370 -6.88 31.33 -5.41
C VAL A 370 -7.46 30.59 -6.62
N PHE A 371 -8.68 30.93 -7.03
CA PHE A 371 -9.35 30.37 -8.21
C PHE A 371 -10.12 31.46 -8.99
N PRO A 372 -10.45 31.23 -10.28
CA PRO A 372 -11.12 32.22 -11.13
C PRO A 372 -12.46 32.68 -10.56
N THR A 373 -12.79 33.96 -10.69
CA THR A 373 -14.02 34.55 -10.10
C THR A 373 -15.33 33.93 -10.62
N LYS A 374 -15.33 33.38 -11.84
CA LYS A 374 -16.50 32.72 -12.45
C LYS A 374 -16.58 31.22 -12.11
N PHE A 375 -15.64 30.71 -11.33
CA PHE A 375 -15.60 29.30 -10.93
C PHE A 375 -16.42 29.10 -9.65
N HIS A 376 -17.15 28.00 -9.59
CA HIS A 376 -17.85 27.55 -8.38
C HIS A 376 -16.82 27.18 -7.29
N ALA A 377 -16.62 28.07 -6.32
CA ALA A 377 -15.57 27.97 -5.31
C ALA A 377 -15.59 26.62 -4.58
N GLU A 378 -16.79 26.15 -4.25
CA GLU A 378 -17.10 24.87 -3.60
C GLU A 378 -16.60 23.64 -4.36
N ASN A 379 -16.40 23.76 -5.68
CA ASN A 379 -15.88 22.68 -6.51
C ASN A 379 -14.36 22.63 -6.53
N HIS A 380 -13.67 23.64 -5.98
CA HIS A 380 -12.22 23.72 -6.00
C HIS A 380 -11.59 22.74 -5.01
N GLN A 381 -10.48 22.11 -5.40
CA GLN A 381 -9.85 21.07 -4.58
C GLN A 381 -9.43 21.58 -3.19
N LEU A 382 -8.82 22.78 -3.11
CA LEU A 382 -8.44 23.37 -1.81
C LEU A 382 -9.65 23.67 -0.90
N TRP A 383 -10.80 24.01 -1.48
CA TRP A 383 -12.03 24.21 -0.69
C TRP A 383 -12.48 22.90 -0.06
N LYS A 384 -12.54 21.84 -0.87
CA LYS A 384 -12.93 20.50 -0.43
C LYS A 384 -11.98 19.96 0.63
N ILE A 385 -10.67 20.14 0.45
CA ILE A 385 -9.65 19.74 1.42
C ILE A 385 -9.88 20.47 2.76
N ALA A 386 -10.08 21.79 2.73
CA ALA A 386 -10.33 22.56 3.94
C ALA A 386 -11.58 22.07 4.71
N GLU A 387 -12.68 21.78 4.00
CA GLU A 387 -13.90 21.23 4.62
C GLU A 387 -13.71 19.80 5.13
N GLN A 388 -12.97 18.95 4.41
CA GLN A 388 -12.60 17.61 4.87
C GLN A 388 -11.76 17.65 6.14
N LEU A 389 -10.97 18.70 6.33
CA LEU A 389 -10.22 18.97 7.55
C LEU A 389 -11.05 19.64 8.65
N GLY A 390 -12.36 19.87 8.43
CA GLY A 390 -13.28 20.41 9.42
C GLY A 390 -13.40 21.95 9.48
N ALA A 391 -12.80 22.66 8.52
CA ALA A 391 -13.04 24.09 8.39
C ALA A 391 -14.44 24.38 7.81
N THR A 392 -14.98 25.55 8.12
CA THR A 392 -16.12 26.11 7.40
C THR A 392 -15.63 27.09 6.34
N CYS A 393 -15.87 26.79 5.06
CA CYS A 393 -15.48 27.69 3.99
C CYS A 393 -16.61 28.68 3.65
N SER A 394 -16.25 29.91 3.28
CA SER A 394 -17.21 30.94 2.87
C SER A 394 -16.66 31.81 1.74
N THR A 395 -17.56 32.31 0.91
CA THR A 395 -17.24 33.28 -0.15
C THR A 395 -17.20 34.72 0.38
N GLU A 396 -17.89 34.99 1.49
CA GLU A 396 -18.10 36.31 2.06
C GLU A 396 -17.29 36.52 3.35
N LEU A 397 -16.94 37.77 3.62
CA LEU A 397 -16.27 38.16 4.85
C LEU A 397 -17.29 38.56 5.91
N ASP A 398 -17.08 38.05 7.12
CA ASP A 398 -17.77 38.50 8.32
C ASP A 398 -16.85 38.39 9.53
N SER A 399 -17.34 38.83 10.70
CA SER A 399 -16.56 38.85 11.95
C SER A 399 -16.07 37.46 12.42
N SER A 400 -16.76 36.38 12.01
CA SER A 400 -16.44 35.00 12.38
C SER A 400 -15.32 34.38 11.53
N VAL A 401 -14.94 35.00 10.41
CA VAL A 401 -13.80 34.56 9.59
C VAL A 401 -12.52 34.57 10.43
N THR A 402 -11.77 33.47 10.39
CA THR A 402 -10.48 33.33 11.09
C THR A 402 -9.29 33.41 10.14
N HIS A 403 -9.44 32.93 8.91
CA HIS A 403 -8.36 32.90 7.91
C HIS A 403 -8.82 33.45 6.56
N VAL A 404 -7.92 34.20 5.93
CA VAL A 404 -7.98 34.52 4.50
C VAL A 404 -6.83 33.82 3.82
N VAL A 405 -7.15 32.96 2.85
CA VAL A 405 -6.17 32.23 2.04
C VAL A 405 -5.97 32.98 0.73
N SER A 406 -4.75 33.42 0.47
CA SER A 406 -4.41 34.27 -0.67
C SER A 406 -2.96 34.08 -1.10
N THR A 407 -2.67 34.34 -2.37
CA THR A 407 -1.28 34.50 -2.87
C THR A 407 -0.84 35.96 -2.89
N ASP A 408 -1.76 36.89 -2.62
CA ASP A 408 -1.57 38.34 -2.77
C ASP A 408 -2.11 39.12 -1.56
N THR A 409 -1.31 40.06 -1.07
CA THR A 409 -1.65 40.97 0.03
C THR A 409 -2.51 42.16 -0.40
N GLY A 410 -2.57 42.45 -1.70
CA GLY A 410 -3.21 43.62 -2.28
C GLY A 410 -4.71 43.49 -2.47
N THR A 411 -5.31 42.32 -2.25
CA THR A 411 -6.77 42.12 -2.40
C THR A 411 -7.55 42.79 -1.28
N GLU A 412 -8.81 43.15 -1.53
CA GLU A 412 -9.69 43.69 -0.48
C GLU A 412 -9.80 42.72 0.70
N LYS A 413 -9.97 41.42 0.42
CA LYS A 413 -10.03 40.37 1.44
C LYS A 413 -8.74 40.24 2.26
N ALA A 414 -7.58 40.33 1.61
CA ALA A 414 -6.29 40.28 2.30
C ALA A 414 -6.07 41.52 3.19
N ARG A 415 -6.41 42.72 2.69
CA ARG A 415 -6.34 43.96 3.48
C ARG A 415 -7.30 43.91 4.67
N TRP A 416 -8.51 43.39 4.47
CA TRP A 416 -9.48 43.18 5.54
C TRP A 416 -8.92 42.26 6.63
N ALA A 417 -8.28 41.14 6.27
CA ALA A 417 -7.69 40.21 7.24
C ALA A 417 -6.64 40.90 8.11
N VAL A 418 -5.73 41.66 7.50
CA VAL A 418 -4.70 42.42 8.22
C VAL A 418 -5.32 43.48 9.14
N GLN A 419 -6.29 44.24 8.64
CA GLN A 419 -6.99 45.28 9.43
C GLN A 419 -7.72 44.69 10.65
N HIS A 420 -8.31 43.51 10.51
CA HIS A 420 -9.09 42.84 11.57
C HIS A 420 -8.25 41.82 12.37
N LYS A 421 -6.92 41.81 12.18
CA LYS A 421 -5.98 40.90 12.85
C LYS A 421 -6.35 39.42 12.69
N LYS A 422 -6.82 39.04 11.51
CA LYS A 422 -7.08 37.65 11.10
C LYS A 422 -5.85 37.08 10.38
N HIS A 423 -5.75 35.76 10.29
CA HIS A 423 -4.63 35.11 9.63
C HIS A 423 -4.71 35.30 8.12
N LEU A 424 -3.62 35.76 7.50
CA LEU A 424 -3.46 35.85 6.05
C LEU A 424 -2.38 34.86 5.62
N VAL A 425 -2.80 33.73 5.04
CA VAL A 425 -1.92 32.58 4.76
C VAL A 425 -1.92 32.20 3.28
N HIS A 426 -0.81 31.64 2.83
CA HIS A 426 -0.64 31.08 1.49
C HIS A 426 -1.43 29.76 1.36
N PRO A 427 -1.94 29.40 0.16
CA PRO A 427 -2.61 28.10 -0.08
C PRO A 427 -1.88 26.87 0.44
N GLN A 428 -0.53 26.90 0.40
CA GLN A 428 0.34 25.84 0.93
C GLN A 428 0.10 25.52 2.41
N TRP A 429 -0.47 26.43 3.19
CA TRP A 429 -0.85 26.15 4.58
C TRP A 429 -1.90 25.03 4.67
N ILE A 430 -2.91 25.06 3.78
CA ILE A 430 -3.94 24.01 3.71
C ILE A 430 -3.32 22.71 3.21
N GLU A 431 -2.46 22.79 2.19
CA GLU A 431 -1.80 21.62 1.60
C GLU A 431 -0.91 20.91 2.62
N ALA A 432 -0.07 21.66 3.34
CA ALA A 432 0.78 21.12 4.41
C ALA A 432 -0.07 20.56 5.57
N THR A 433 -1.12 21.28 5.99
CA THR A 433 -2.05 20.79 7.02
C THR A 433 -2.74 19.49 6.62
N ASN A 434 -3.11 19.36 5.35
CA ASN A 434 -3.69 18.15 4.79
C ASN A 434 -2.68 16.99 4.77
N TYR A 435 -1.41 17.28 4.49
CA TYR A 435 -0.35 16.27 4.43
C TYR A 435 -0.03 15.71 5.81
N PHE A 436 0.13 16.58 6.81
CA PHE A 436 0.57 16.19 8.15
C PHE A 436 -0.58 15.79 9.10
N TRP A 437 -1.84 15.99 8.68
CA TRP A 437 -3.03 15.79 9.52
C TRP A 437 -2.97 16.58 10.83
N GLU A 438 -2.35 17.74 10.76
CA GLU A 438 -2.09 18.63 11.90
C GLU A 438 -2.13 20.08 11.42
N ARG A 439 -2.79 20.96 12.19
CA ARG A 439 -2.86 22.39 11.88
C ARG A 439 -1.48 22.99 11.94
N GLN A 440 -0.96 23.39 10.79
CA GLN A 440 0.36 23.99 10.68
C GLN A 440 0.35 25.42 11.23
N SER A 441 1.50 25.88 11.72
CA SER A 441 1.66 27.27 12.17
C SER A 441 1.41 28.24 11.02
N GLU A 442 0.47 29.17 11.19
CA GLU A 442 0.12 30.16 10.17
C GLU A 442 1.31 31.08 9.83
N GLU A 443 2.24 31.29 10.78
CA GLU A 443 3.41 32.16 10.60
C GLU A 443 4.35 31.63 9.52
N ASN A 444 4.50 30.30 9.43
CA ASN A 444 5.34 29.64 8.43
C ASN A 444 4.83 29.83 7.00
N PHE A 445 3.55 30.19 6.85
CA PHE A 445 2.86 30.34 5.57
C PHE A 445 2.28 31.75 5.37
N ALA A 446 2.74 32.73 6.16
CA ALA A 446 2.27 34.11 6.05
C ALA A 446 2.59 34.70 4.67
N VAL A 447 1.60 35.36 4.06
CA VAL A 447 1.77 36.00 2.74
C VAL A 447 2.61 37.27 2.91
N LYS A 448 3.82 37.27 2.36
CA LYS A 448 4.72 38.44 2.40
C LYS A 448 4.36 39.42 1.27
N LYS A 449 4.51 40.72 1.53
CA LYS A 449 4.50 41.71 0.45
C LYS A 449 5.70 41.45 -0.46
N ASN A 450 5.46 41.22 -1.75
CA ASN A 450 6.53 41.30 -2.73
C ASN A 450 7.12 42.72 -2.64
N LYS A 451 8.43 42.80 -2.38
CA LYS A 451 9.16 44.07 -2.33
C LYS A 451 9.28 44.67 -3.71
#